data_AF-A0AAV0LYX6-F1
#
_entry.id   AF-A0AAV0LYX6-F1
#
_cell.length_a   1.000
_cell.length_b   1.000
_cell.length_c   1.000
_cell.angle_alpha   90.00
_cell.angle_beta   90.00
_cell.angle_gamma   90.00
#
_symmetry.space_group_name_H-M   'P 1'
#
loop_
_entity.id
_entity.type
_entity.pdbx_description
1 polymer ?
#
loop_
_entity_poly.entity_id
_entity_poly.type
_entity_poly.pdbx_seq_one_letter_code
_entity_poly.pdbx_strand_id
1 'polypeptide(L)'
;MGSFKGHVVPGSLFLIIGVWHTWCSLVRYVSNPKSFRVRVWNPVPGFEGKLKHLELYVIVIGSLIDLCIELLYSTHLRFFVNGVLNPSHLNNFEHSGMLLMFFILGVVALLSEKTRLVVFL
;
A
#
# COMPACT_ATOMS: atom_id res chain seq x y z
N MET A 1 -12.28 14.87 9.24
CA MET A 1 -11.73 15.43 7.97
C MET A 1 -10.32 15.90 8.21
N GLY A 2 -9.36 15.40 7.43
CA GLY A 2 -7.92 15.52 7.71
C GLY A 2 -7.36 16.93 7.55
N SER A 3 -6.27 17.22 8.24
CA SER A 3 -5.51 18.47 8.10
C SER A 3 -4.87 18.58 6.71
N PHE A 4 -4.49 19.80 6.29
CA PHE A 4 -3.76 20.02 5.05
C PHE A 4 -2.48 19.16 4.97
N LYS A 5 -1.70 19.12 6.06
CA LYS A 5 -0.51 18.27 6.18
C LYS A 5 -0.86 16.79 6.02
N GLY A 6 -1.97 16.37 6.65
CA GLY A 6 -2.50 15.01 6.55
C GLY A 6 -2.99 14.62 5.16
N HIS A 7 -3.23 15.56 4.23
CA HIS A 7 -3.58 15.26 2.84
C HIS A 7 -2.40 15.40 1.89
N VAL A 8 -1.56 16.41 2.07
CA VAL A 8 -0.43 16.68 1.16
C VAL A 8 0.56 15.53 1.19
N VAL A 9 0.85 14.97 2.36
CA VAL A 9 1.80 13.86 2.49
C VAL A 9 1.30 12.60 1.77
N PRO A 10 0.14 12.00 2.14
CA PRO A 10 -0.35 10.81 1.44
C PRO A 10 -0.73 11.10 -0.01
N GLY A 11 -1.25 12.29 -0.32
CA GLY A 11 -1.56 12.70 -1.70
C GLY A 11 -0.32 12.76 -2.59
N SER A 12 0.79 13.31 -2.09
CA SER A 12 2.06 13.34 -2.83
C SER A 12 2.62 11.93 -3.01
N LEU A 13 2.50 11.06 -2.00
CA LEU A 13 2.92 9.66 -2.11
C LEU A 13 2.12 8.92 -3.20
N PHE A 14 0.79 9.08 -3.22
CA PHE A 14 -0.05 8.51 -4.27
C PHE A 14 0.29 9.05 -5.65
N LEU A 15 0.62 10.34 -5.78
CA LEU A 15 1.05 10.92 -7.05
C LEU A 15 2.36 10.28 -7.53
N ILE A 16 3.37 10.18 -6.66
CA ILE A 16 4.68 9.61 -6.99
C ILE A 16 4.52 8.14 -7.41
N ILE A 17 3.76 7.35 -6.65
CA ILE A 17 3.49 5.94 -6.98
C ILE A 17 2.69 5.85 -8.28
N GLY A 18 1.68 6.70 -8.50
CA GLY A 18 0.92 6.73 -9.73
C GLY A 18 1.80 6.98 -10.96
N VAL A 19 2.66 7.99 -10.91
CA VAL A 19 3.63 8.30 -11.97
C VAL A 19 4.58 7.13 -12.20
N TRP A 20 5.07 6.50 -11.12
CA TRP A 20 5.91 5.31 -11.20
C TRP A 20 5.22 4.16 -11.95
N HIS A 21 3.97 3.83 -11.62
CA HIS A 21 3.21 2.79 -12.31
C HIS A 21 2.94 3.12 -13.77
N THR A 22 2.59 4.36 -14.08
CA THR A 22 2.38 4.82 -15.46
C THR A 22 3.67 4.68 -16.26
N TRP A 23 4.79 5.14 -15.73
CA TRP A 23 6.09 5.03 -16.39
C TRP A 23 6.49 3.58 -16.64
N CYS A 24 6.42 2.71 -15.63
CA CYS A 24 6.73 1.29 -15.77
C CYS A 24 5.81 0.59 -16.78
N SER A 25 4.55 0.98 -16.86
CA SER A 25 3.60 0.44 -17.84
C SER A 25 3.94 0.89 -19.25
N LEU A 26 4.24 2.18 -19.44
CA LEU A 26 4.68 2.74 -20.73
C LEU A 26 5.94 2.06 -21.25
N VAL A 27 6.99 1.95 -20.41
CA VAL A 27 8.25 1.31 -20.80
C VAL A 27 8.03 -0.14 -21.23
N ARG A 28 7.23 -0.91 -20.48
CA ARG A 28 6.92 -2.30 -20.84
C ARG A 28 6.11 -2.41 -22.13
N TYR A 29 5.12 -1.52 -22.31
CA TYR A 29 4.31 -1.50 -23.51
C TYR A 29 5.15 -1.19 -24.75
N VAL A 30 5.98 -0.14 -24.71
CA VAL A 30 6.84 0.25 -25.84
C VAL A 30 7.89 -0.83 -26.15
N SER A 31 8.40 -1.51 -25.12
CA SER A 31 9.42 -2.55 -25.28
C SER A 31 8.89 -3.84 -25.92
N ASN A 32 7.68 -4.27 -25.56
CA ASN A 32 7.02 -5.43 -26.20
C ASN A 32 5.49 -5.33 -26.06
N PRO A 33 4.81 -4.69 -27.03
CA PRO A 33 3.36 -4.51 -26.97
C PRO A 33 2.58 -5.82 -26.93
N LYS A 34 3.06 -6.87 -27.61
CA LYS A 34 2.37 -8.17 -27.71
C LYS A 34 2.39 -8.94 -26.38
N SER A 35 3.42 -8.74 -25.57
CA SER A 35 3.57 -9.36 -24.25
C SER A 35 3.14 -8.46 -23.10
N PHE A 36 2.59 -7.27 -23.39
CA PHE A 36 2.21 -6.32 -22.35
C PHE A 36 1.14 -6.90 -21.42
N ARG A 37 1.37 -6.74 -20.12
CA ARG A 37 0.45 -7.07 -19.04
C ARG A 37 0.55 -5.99 -17.97
N VAL A 38 -0.59 -5.53 -17.47
CA VAL A 38 -0.63 -4.66 -16.28
C VAL A 38 -0.13 -5.46 -15.10
N ARG A 39 0.59 -4.81 -14.18
CA ARG A 39 1.06 -5.43 -12.94
C ARG A 39 0.54 -4.61 -11.76
N VAL A 40 0.22 -5.32 -10.68
CA VAL A 40 -0.20 -4.73 -9.41
C VAL A 40 0.93 -3.97 -8.74
N TRP A 41 2.18 -4.33 -9.03
CA TRP A 41 3.38 -3.68 -8.52
C TRP A 41 4.51 -3.72 -9.56
N ASN A 42 5.53 -2.86 -9.44
CA ASN A 42 6.65 -2.82 -10.39
C ASN A 42 8.02 -3.01 -9.73
N PRO A 43 8.92 -3.81 -10.33
CA PRO A 43 10.26 -3.98 -9.79
C PRO A 43 11.09 -2.70 -9.96
N VAL A 44 11.78 -2.28 -8.91
CA VAL A 44 12.70 -1.13 -8.99
C VAL A 44 14.02 -1.60 -9.63
N PRO A 45 14.42 -1.04 -10.78
CA PRO A 45 15.66 -1.41 -11.45
C PRO A 45 16.89 -0.86 -10.72
N GLY A 46 18.04 -1.51 -10.90
CA GLY A 46 19.32 -1.10 -10.31
C GLY A 46 19.76 -1.93 -9.10
N PHE A 47 20.89 -1.55 -8.50
CA PHE A 47 21.49 -2.18 -7.31
C PHE A 47 21.58 -3.71 -7.39
N GLU A 48 21.94 -4.27 -8.55
CA GLU A 48 22.04 -5.73 -8.77
C GLU A 48 20.73 -6.48 -8.41
N GLY A 49 19.57 -5.83 -8.51
CA GLY A 49 18.28 -6.41 -8.16
C GLY A 49 17.99 -6.46 -6.65
N LYS A 50 18.87 -5.93 -5.79
CA LYS A 50 18.66 -5.88 -4.32
C LYS A 50 17.42 -5.06 -3.95
N LEU A 51 17.10 -4.03 -4.75
CA LEU A 51 15.90 -3.20 -4.56
C LEU A 51 14.68 -3.68 -5.35
N LYS A 52 14.73 -4.87 -5.98
CA LYS A 52 13.64 -5.36 -6.84
C LYS A 52 12.28 -5.22 -6.17
N HIS A 53 12.13 -5.58 -4.90
CA HIS A 53 10.85 -5.60 -4.18
C HIS A 53 10.61 -4.35 -3.31
N LEU A 54 11.34 -3.25 -3.55
CA LEU A 54 11.27 -2.05 -2.72
C LEU A 54 9.86 -1.48 -2.60
N GLU A 55 9.11 -1.43 -3.70
CA GLU A 55 7.72 -0.97 -3.71
C GLU A 55 6.84 -1.80 -2.75
N LEU A 56 6.97 -3.13 -2.78
CA LEU A 56 6.23 -4.03 -1.89
C LEU A 56 6.64 -3.84 -0.42
N TYR A 57 7.93 -3.65 -0.14
CA TYR A 57 8.39 -3.36 1.22
C TYR A 57 7.82 -2.04 1.75
N VAL A 58 7.79 -1.00 0.91
CA VAL A 58 7.21 0.31 1.26
C VAL A 58 5.71 0.16 1.54
N ILE A 59 4.97 -0.58 0.71
CA ILE A 59 3.54 -0.83 0.92
C ILE A 59 3.32 -1.55 2.24
N VAL A 60 3.98 -2.69 2.47
CA VAL A 60 3.77 -3.52 3.66
C VAL A 60 4.16 -2.79 4.95
N ILE A 61 5.34 -2.18 4.97
CA ILE A 61 5.85 -1.51 6.18
C ILE A 61 5.06 -0.22 6.42
N GLY A 62 4.83 0.58 5.38
CA GLY A 62 4.09 1.82 5.47
C GLY A 62 2.65 1.60 5.94
N SER A 63 1.93 0.65 5.33
CA SER A 63 0.56 0.35 5.71
C SER A 63 0.47 -0.24 7.13
N LEU A 64 1.46 -1.02 7.58
CA LEU A 64 1.48 -1.56 8.94
C LEU A 64 1.70 -0.46 9.99
N ILE A 65 2.66 0.44 9.74
CA ILE A 65 2.94 1.56 10.64
C ILE A 65 1.70 2.45 10.73
N ASP A 66 1.11 2.81 9.60
CA ASP A 66 -0.07 3.68 9.57
C ASP A 66 -1.29 2.98 10.18
N LEU A 67 -1.47 1.68 9.95
CA LEU A 67 -2.50 0.87 10.63
C LEU A 67 -2.34 0.93 12.16
N CYS A 68 -1.12 0.81 12.68
CA CYS A 68 -0.88 0.96 14.11
C CYS A 68 -1.20 2.37 14.61
N ILE A 69 -0.90 3.42 13.84
CA ILE A 69 -1.20 4.81 14.21
C ILE A 69 -2.70 5.07 14.20
N GLU A 70 -3.39 4.71 13.13
CA GLU A 70 -4.84 4.92 12.99
C GLU A 70 -5.62 4.07 13.98
N LEU A 71 -5.31 2.77 14.07
CA LEU A 71 -6.06 1.84 14.90
C LEU A 71 -5.72 1.97 16.38
N LEU A 72 -4.43 1.98 16.76
CA LEU A 72 -4.04 1.89 18.17
C LEU A 72 -3.88 3.26 18.80
N TYR A 73 -3.12 4.14 18.15
CA TYR A 73 -2.76 5.44 18.72
C TYR A 73 -3.92 6.44 18.65
N SER A 74 -4.53 6.59 17.47
CA SER A 74 -5.53 7.63 17.20
C SER A 74 -6.91 7.33 17.80
N THR A 75 -7.21 6.07 18.10
CA THR A 75 -8.40 5.68 18.86
C THR A 75 -8.16 5.70 20.38
N HIS A 76 -6.92 5.90 20.82
CA HIS A 76 -6.49 5.72 22.21
C HIS A 76 -6.90 4.36 22.80
N LEU A 77 -6.98 3.32 21.96
CA LEU A 77 -7.49 1.98 22.28
C LEU A 77 -8.95 1.95 22.76
N ARG A 78 -9.71 3.04 22.55
CA ARG A 78 -11.14 3.13 22.89
C ARG A 78 -11.99 2.70 21.71
N PHE A 79 -12.01 1.39 21.47
CA PHE A 79 -12.73 0.81 20.33
C PHE A 79 -14.25 0.91 20.48
N PHE A 80 -14.78 0.71 21.68
CA PHE A 80 -16.21 0.69 21.94
C PHE A 80 -16.58 1.69 23.03
N VAL A 81 -17.71 2.36 22.84
CA VAL A 81 -18.34 3.24 23.84
C VAL A 81 -19.82 2.90 23.87
N ASN A 82 -20.38 2.63 25.06
CA ASN A 82 -21.79 2.25 25.23
C ASN A 82 -22.23 1.05 24.38
N GLY A 83 -21.36 0.06 24.19
CA GLY A 83 -21.66 -1.17 23.44
C GLY A 83 -21.66 -1.02 21.91
N VAL A 84 -21.35 0.17 21.38
CA VAL A 84 -21.19 0.41 19.94
C VAL A 84 -19.77 0.81 19.60
N LEU A 85 -19.36 0.61 18.34
CA LEU A 85 -18.07 1.09 17.84
C LEU A 85 -18.00 2.60 18.04
N ASN A 86 -16.90 3.10 18.61
CA ASN A 86 -16.80 4.47 19.08
C ASN A 86 -17.02 5.48 17.93
N PRO A 87 -18.14 6.23 17.93
CA PRO A 87 -18.49 7.13 16.83
C PRO A 87 -17.47 8.26 16.63
N SER A 88 -16.76 8.66 17.69
CA SER A 88 -15.76 9.73 17.62
C SER A 88 -14.51 9.36 16.80
N HIS A 89 -14.30 8.07 16.54
CA HIS A 89 -13.13 7.55 15.83
C HIS A 89 -13.48 6.74 14.57
N LEU A 90 -14.70 6.88 14.03
CA LEU A 90 -15.12 6.16 12.81
C LEU A 90 -14.18 6.36 11.64
N ASN A 91 -13.71 7.60 11.42
CA ASN A 91 -12.74 7.90 10.36
C ASN A 91 -11.45 7.08 10.51
N ASN A 92 -10.96 6.89 11.74
CA ASN A 92 -9.75 6.14 12.02
C ASN A 92 -9.98 4.63 11.80
N PHE A 93 -11.19 4.11 12.11
CA PHE A 93 -11.56 2.72 11.81
C PHE A 93 -11.69 2.47 10.30
N GLU A 94 -12.28 3.40 9.55
CA GLU A 94 -12.38 3.33 8.09
C GLU A 94 -10.98 3.34 7.45
N HIS A 95 -10.10 4.25 7.89
CA HIS A 95 -8.70 4.29 7.44
C HIS A 95 -7.96 3.01 7.81
N SER A 96 -8.10 2.52 9.05
CA SER A 96 -7.49 1.26 9.50
C SER A 96 -7.96 0.07 8.64
N GLY A 97 -9.24 0.02 8.29
CA GLY A 97 -9.79 -1.00 7.40
C GLY A 97 -9.17 -0.95 6.00
N MET A 98 -9.00 0.25 5.43
CA MET A 98 -8.33 0.44 4.15
C MET A 98 -6.85 0.02 4.21
N LEU A 99 -6.12 0.44 5.24
CA LEU A 99 -4.70 0.14 5.44
C LEU A 99 -4.46 -1.36 5.65
N LEU A 100 -5.37 -2.05 6.34
CA LEU A 100 -5.34 -3.50 6.48
C LEU A 100 -5.40 -4.20 5.11
N MET A 101 -6.25 -3.72 4.19
CA MET A 101 -6.34 -4.31 2.84
C MET A 101 -5.06 -4.10 2.04
N PHE A 102 -4.43 -2.92 2.12
CA PHE A 102 -3.12 -2.68 1.50
C PHE A 102 -2.03 -3.55 2.10
N PHE A 103 -2.03 -3.74 3.42
CA PHE A 103 -1.09 -4.63 4.10
C PHE A 103 -1.21 -6.07 3.61
N ILE A 104 -2.43 -6.61 3.59
CA ILE A 104 -2.70 -7.97 3.11
C ILE A 104 -2.27 -8.11 1.64
N LEU A 105 -2.63 -7.16 0.78
CA LEU A 105 -2.24 -7.17 -0.63
C LEU A 105 -0.72 -7.17 -0.79
N GLY A 106 -0.01 -6.31 -0.05
CA GLY A 106 1.45 -6.21 -0.09
C GLY A 106 2.14 -7.50 0.38
N VAL A 107 1.67 -8.08 1.49
CA VAL A 107 2.21 -9.33 2.04
C VAL A 107 1.99 -10.48 1.05
N VAL A 108 0.78 -10.61 0.51
CA VAL A 108 0.43 -11.66 -0.45
C VAL A 108 1.24 -11.52 -1.74
N ALA A 109 1.42 -10.31 -2.26
CA ALA A 109 2.27 -10.05 -3.43
C ALA A 109 3.74 -10.38 -3.16
N LEU A 110 4.27 -10.01 -1.98
CA LEU A 110 5.65 -10.30 -1.60
C LEU A 110 5.89 -11.81 -1.42
N LEU A 111 4.93 -12.52 -0.81
CA LEU A 111 4.97 -13.97 -0.68
C LEU A 111 4.93 -14.66 -2.04
N SER A 112 4.14 -14.15 -2.99
CA SER A 112 4.08 -14.68 -4.36
C SER A 112 5.44 -14.57 -5.10
N GLU A 113 6.20 -13.51 -4.84
CA GLU A 113 7.53 -13.34 -5.44
C GLU A 113 8.63 -14.18 -4.76
N LYS A 114 8.48 -14.46 -3.47
CA LYS A 114 9.49 -15.17 -2.66
C LYS A 114 9.23 -16.66 -2.53
N THR A 115 8.01 -17.10 -2.76
CA THR A 115 7.58 -18.49 -2.56
C THR A 115 6.74 -18.96 -3.73
N ARG A 116 6.75 -20.27 -4.01
CA ARG A 116 5.84 -20.88 -4.99
C ARG A 116 4.42 -21.08 -4.45
N LEU A 117 4.12 -20.60 -3.24
CA LEU A 117 2.87 -20.88 -2.52
C LEU A 117 1.68 -20.10 -3.08
N VAL A 118 1.93 -18.94 -3.71
CA VAL A 118 0.92 -18.09 -4.32
C VAL A 118 1.41 -17.73 -5.72
N VAL A 119 0.69 -18.16 -6.75
CA VAL A 119 0.98 -17.80 -8.15
C VAL A 119 -0.04 -16.74 -8.57
N PHE A 120 0.37 -15.48 -8.69
CA PHE A 120 -0.39 -14.52 -9.48
C PHE A 120 -0.05 -14.75 -10.95
N LEU A 121 -1.07 -15.10 -11.74
CA LEU A 121 -1.01 -15.26 -13.20
C LEU A 121 -0.68 -13.93 -13.91
#